data_AF-A0A443RWV7-F1
#
_entry.id   AF-A0A443RWV7-F1
#
_cell.length_a   1.000
_cell.length_b   1.000
_cell.length_c   1.000
_cell.angle_alpha   90.00
_cell.angle_beta   90.00
_cell.angle_gamma   90.00
#
_symmetry.space_group_name_H-M   'P 1'
#
loop_
_entity.id
_entity.type
_entity.pdbx_description
1 polymer ?
#
loop_
_entity_poly.entity_id
_entity_poly.type
_entity_poly.pdbx_seq_one_letter_code
_entity_poly.pdbx_strand_id
1 'polypeptide(L)'
;FTHSHIVKSVCFSADGNYLLTSGTEKLLKIFDLNNFSLTPIIIPGHSAPLRQALFVNNDKWLVSISDDKTLRFWDRLSQIEFNKVEFQSAPQGIELSRDGTILTICSGSKVSFWDVSNVEKIKEVEIPTKVNSATLHPDKKVFATKLVSSSFRDLLLNVAITESFKGHFGPVHCVRFSPDGELYASGSEDGTLRLWQTTVGKTYGLWKCVNREETNTITDNCVNNES
;
A
#
# COMPACT_ATOMS: atom_id res chain seq x y z
N PHE A 1 6.55 -9.98 19.10
CA PHE A 1 5.76 -8.75 18.98
C PHE A 1 4.30 -9.08 19.17
N THR A 2 3.63 -8.56 20.19
CA THR A 2 2.21 -8.85 20.42
C THR A 2 1.36 -7.61 20.15
N HIS A 3 0.36 -7.80 19.32
CA HIS A 3 -0.82 -6.95 19.27
C HIS A 3 -1.95 -7.73 19.93
N SER A 4 -2.75 -7.06 20.75
CA SER A 4 -4.00 -7.61 21.28
C SER A 4 -5.11 -7.57 20.22
N HIS A 5 -4.93 -6.82 19.14
CA HIS A 5 -5.90 -6.75 18.04
C HIS A 5 -5.25 -6.86 16.64
N ILE A 6 -6.11 -6.93 15.61
CA ILE A 6 -5.71 -7.07 14.21
C ILE A 6 -4.78 -5.92 13.79
N VAL A 7 -3.62 -6.28 13.25
CA VAL A 7 -2.71 -5.38 12.54
C VAL A 7 -3.22 -5.21 11.12
N LYS A 8 -3.47 -3.97 10.68
CA LYS A 8 -3.98 -3.66 9.33
C LYS A 8 -2.87 -3.27 8.35
N SER A 9 -1.76 -2.75 8.84
CA SER A 9 -0.63 -2.32 8.01
C SER A 9 0.70 -2.47 8.73
N VAL A 10 1.74 -2.73 7.94
CA VAL A 10 3.14 -2.79 8.36
C VAL A 10 3.99 -2.01 7.36
N CYS A 11 5.06 -1.37 7.83
CA CYS A 11 5.99 -0.59 7.00
C CYS A 11 7.39 -0.65 7.61
N PHE A 12 8.40 -0.99 6.82
CA PHE A 12 9.80 -0.93 7.25
C PHE A 12 10.35 0.49 7.05
N SER A 13 11.27 0.91 7.92
CA SER A 13 12.15 2.05 7.64
C SER A 13 13.04 1.77 6.44
N ALA A 14 13.57 2.83 5.81
CA ALA A 14 14.43 2.72 4.64
C ALA A 14 15.72 1.90 4.90
N ASP A 15 16.24 1.95 6.13
CA ASP A 15 17.39 1.17 6.57
C ASP A 15 17.04 -0.27 7.01
N GLY A 16 15.76 -0.61 7.08
CA GLY A 16 15.27 -1.92 7.53
C GLY A 16 15.46 -2.19 9.02
N ASN A 17 15.87 -1.19 9.82
CA ASN A 17 16.12 -1.36 11.25
C ASN A 17 14.87 -1.21 12.11
N TYR A 18 13.82 -0.58 11.58
CA TYR A 18 12.58 -0.33 12.30
C TYR A 18 11.37 -0.86 11.55
N LEU A 19 10.41 -1.41 12.30
CA LEU A 19 9.10 -1.83 11.79
C LEU A 19 8.01 -0.96 12.41
N LEU A 20 7.30 -0.22 11.58
CA LEU A 20 6.07 0.47 11.94
C LEU A 20 4.87 -0.44 11.71
N THR A 21 3.97 -0.45 12.68
CA THR A 21 2.70 -1.19 12.60
C THR A 21 1.54 -0.30 12.99
N SER A 22 0.37 -0.56 12.40
CA SER A 22 -0.87 0.12 12.72
C SER A 22 -2.06 -0.83 12.58
N GLY A 23 -3.10 -0.65 13.37
CA GLY A 23 -4.27 -1.52 13.32
C GLY A 23 -5.45 -1.09 14.18
N THR A 24 -6.24 -2.07 14.61
CA THR A 24 -7.50 -1.85 15.35
C THR A 24 -7.30 -1.22 16.73
N GLU A 25 -6.09 -1.30 17.28
CA GLU A 25 -5.73 -0.74 18.58
C GLU A 25 -5.69 0.78 18.61
N LYS A 26 -5.80 1.45 17.46
CA LYS A 26 -5.73 2.91 17.33
C LYS A 26 -4.35 3.52 17.69
N LEU A 27 -3.35 2.65 17.83
CA LEU A 27 -1.97 3.00 18.17
C LEU A 27 -1.07 2.76 16.97
N LEU A 28 -0.10 3.67 16.77
CA LEU A 28 1.10 3.38 16.00
C LEU A 28 2.11 2.72 16.93
N LYS A 29 2.75 1.64 16.46
CA LYS A 29 3.86 1.02 17.18
C LYS A 29 5.09 0.92 16.30
N ILE A 30 6.24 1.33 16.83
CA ILE A 30 7.55 1.19 16.18
C ILE A 30 8.36 0.17 16.96
N PHE A 31 8.81 -0.87 16.26
CA PHE A 31 9.68 -1.90 16.80
C PHE A 31 11.10 -1.69 16.29
N ASP A 32 12.08 -1.80 17.19
CA ASP A 32 13.50 -1.89 16.83
C ASP A 32 13.81 -3.35 16.48
N LEU A 33 14.23 -3.59 15.23
CA LEU A 33 14.52 -4.93 14.72
C LEU A 33 15.94 -5.40 15.05
N ASN A 34 16.79 -4.52 15.57
CA ASN A 34 18.11 -4.89 16.08
C ASN A 34 18.08 -5.22 17.58
N ASN A 35 17.01 -4.84 18.29
CA ASN A 35 16.92 -5.05 19.73
C ASN A 35 15.53 -5.51 20.18
N PHE A 36 15.28 -6.82 20.03
CA PHE A 36 13.98 -7.46 20.27
C PHE A 36 13.50 -7.41 21.73
N SER A 37 14.39 -7.15 22.67
CA SER A 37 14.06 -7.06 24.09
C SER A 37 13.45 -5.70 24.48
N LEU A 38 13.59 -4.68 23.63
CA LEU A 38 13.04 -3.36 23.89
C LEU A 38 11.53 -3.35 23.67
N THR A 39 10.82 -2.64 24.55
CA THR A 39 9.40 -2.36 24.32
C THR A 39 9.24 -1.44 23.12
N PRO A 40 8.24 -1.67 22.26
CA PRO A 40 7.98 -0.79 21.13
C PRO A 40 7.67 0.62 21.59
N ILE A 41 8.05 1.60 20.77
CA ILE A 41 7.56 2.97 20.90
C ILE A 41 6.07 2.96 20.54
N ILE A 42 5.24 3.58 21.38
CA ILE A 42 3.78 3.64 21.21
C ILE A 42 3.37 5.09 21.04
N ILE A 43 2.71 5.41 19.92
CA ILE A 43 2.24 6.76 19.63
C ILE A 43 0.70 6.73 19.57
N PRO A 44 0.01 7.30 20.58
CA PRO A 44 -1.44 7.42 20.61
C PRO A 44 -1.94 8.69 19.87
N GLY A 45 -3.23 8.71 19.53
CA GLY A 45 -3.93 9.97 19.21
C GLY A 45 -5.12 9.84 18.25
N HIS A 46 -5.17 8.78 17.43
CA HIS A 46 -6.35 8.48 16.62
C HIS A 46 -7.53 8.01 17.50
N SER A 47 -8.75 8.41 17.16
CA SER A 47 -9.97 8.03 17.91
C SER A 47 -10.65 6.76 17.38
N ALA A 48 -10.20 6.27 16.22
CA ALA A 48 -10.69 5.05 15.58
C ALA A 48 -9.53 4.21 15.00
N PRO A 49 -9.80 2.95 14.59
CA PRO A 49 -8.80 2.05 14.01
C PRO A 49 -7.97 2.69 12.89
N LEU A 50 -6.65 2.49 12.91
CA LEU A 50 -5.78 2.91 11.83
C LEU A 50 -5.91 1.94 10.65
N ARG A 51 -5.95 2.48 9.44
CA ARG A 51 -5.95 1.68 8.20
C ARG A 51 -4.54 1.42 7.70
N GLN A 52 -3.71 2.46 7.71
CA GLN A 52 -2.37 2.39 7.16
C GLN A 52 -1.48 3.45 7.80
N ALA A 53 -0.19 3.14 7.91
CA ALA A 53 0.83 4.07 8.34
C ALA A 53 2.14 3.82 7.59
N LEU A 54 2.89 4.89 7.31
CA LEU A 54 4.14 4.86 6.54
C LEU A 54 5.21 5.73 7.20
N PHE A 55 6.47 5.33 7.05
CA PHE A 55 7.60 6.24 7.20
C PHE A 55 7.66 7.15 5.97
N VAL A 56 7.90 8.45 6.19
CA VAL A 56 8.01 9.47 5.14
C VAL A 56 9.11 10.47 5.46
N ASN A 57 9.48 11.30 4.48
CA ASN A 57 10.53 12.31 4.61
C ASN A 57 11.86 11.74 5.13
N ASN A 58 12.36 10.67 4.47
CA ASN A 58 13.56 9.93 4.88
C ASN A 58 13.48 9.43 6.33
N ASP A 59 12.37 8.79 6.68
CA ASP A 59 12.04 8.25 8.00
C ASP A 59 12.03 9.26 9.15
N LYS A 60 12.12 10.56 8.87
CA LYS A 60 12.01 11.60 9.91
C LYS A 60 10.60 11.70 10.45
N TRP A 61 9.60 11.42 9.61
CA TRP A 61 8.20 11.56 9.96
C TRP A 61 7.46 10.25 9.77
N LEU A 62 6.33 10.15 10.46
CA LEU A 62 5.34 9.11 10.25
C LEU A 62 4.07 9.77 9.73
N VAL A 63 3.38 9.07 8.85
CA VAL A 63 2.04 9.44 8.42
C VAL A 63 1.08 8.30 8.69
N SER A 64 -0.13 8.62 9.16
CA SER A 64 -1.15 7.62 9.48
C SER A 64 -2.53 8.05 9.02
N ILE A 65 -3.31 7.10 8.52
CA ILE A 65 -4.72 7.27 8.18
C ILE A 65 -5.61 6.37 9.03
N SER A 66 -6.80 6.86 9.36
CA SER A 66 -7.72 6.16 10.26
C SER A 66 -9.18 6.26 9.82
N ASP A 67 -9.96 5.31 10.34
CA ASP A 67 -11.43 5.32 10.27
C ASP A 67 -12.05 6.55 10.97
N ASP A 68 -11.27 7.33 11.73
CA ASP A 68 -11.69 8.61 12.32
C ASP A 68 -11.75 9.77 11.30
N LYS A 69 -11.52 9.45 10.02
CA LYS A 69 -11.51 10.38 8.88
C LYS A 69 -10.35 11.36 8.90
N THR A 70 -9.25 11.01 9.56
CA THR A 70 -8.07 11.87 9.62
C THR A 70 -6.84 11.23 8.99
N LEU A 71 -6.00 12.10 8.41
CA LEU A 71 -4.59 11.88 8.12
C LEU A 71 -3.80 12.68 9.15
N ARG A 72 -2.80 12.07 9.79
CA ARG A 72 -1.97 12.73 10.79
C ARG A 72 -0.49 12.55 10.47
N PHE A 73 0.28 13.58 10.75
CA PHE A 73 1.72 13.59 10.62
C PHE A 73 2.37 13.73 11.99
N TRP A 74 3.36 12.89 12.22
CA TRP A 74 4.06 12.77 13.49
C TRP A 74 5.55 12.93 13.25
N ASP A 75 6.21 13.71 14.09
CA ASP A 75 7.66 13.68 14.14
C ASP A 75 8.08 12.36 14.81
N ARG A 76 8.98 11.60 14.16
CA ARG A 76 9.33 10.26 14.63
C ARG A 76 10.04 10.26 15.98
N LEU A 77 10.93 11.23 16.22
CA LEU A 77 11.78 11.24 17.41
C LEU A 77 11.03 11.78 18.63
N SER A 78 10.37 12.92 18.47
CA SER A 78 9.58 13.54 19.54
C SER A 78 8.22 12.87 19.74
N GLN A 79 7.71 12.13 18.75
CA GLN A 79 6.42 11.45 18.77
C GLN A 79 5.23 12.40 18.85
N ILE A 80 5.45 13.68 18.51
CA ILE A 80 4.44 14.73 18.56
C ILE A 80 3.74 14.84 17.20
N GLU A 81 2.41 14.92 17.24
CA GLU A 81 1.60 15.31 16.08
C GLU A 81 1.86 16.78 15.73
N PHE A 82 2.26 17.06 14.50
CA PHE A 82 2.47 18.44 14.05
C PHE A 82 1.54 18.86 12.91
N ASN A 83 0.81 17.92 12.30
CA ASN A 83 -0.19 18.23 11.28
C ASN A 83 -1.32 17.19 11.27
N LYS A 84 -2.55 17.66 11.02
CA LYS A 84 -3.77 16.86 10.95
C LYS A 84 -4.65 17.39 9.82
N VAL A 85 -5.10 16.48 8.96
CA VAL A 85 -6.01 16.76 7.86
C VAL A 85 -7.28 15.94 8.03
N GLU A 86 -8.43 16.58 7.93
CA GLU A 86 -9.74 15.93 8.04
C GLU A 86 -10.38 15.73 6.66
N PHE A 87 -11.02 14.58 6.48
CA PHE A 87 -11.72 14.21 5.26
C PHE A 87 -13.21 14.02 5.51
N GLN A 88 -14.03 14.23 4.49
CA GLN A 88 -15.47 13.95 4.56
C GLN A 88 -15.76 12.45 4.72
N SER A 89 -14.93 11.62 4.09
CA SER A 89 -14.97 10.16 4.14
C SER A 89 -13.69 9.60 4.75
N ALA A 90 -13.76 8.43 5.38
CA ALA A 90 -12.56 7.77 5.89
C ALA A 90 -11.60 7.48 4.72
N PRO A 91 -10.33 7.94 4.81
CA PRO A 91 -9.31 7.59 3.82
C PRO A 91 -9.13 6.07 3.77
N GLN A 92 -9.05 5.50 2.57
CA GLN A 92 -9.00 4.05 2.37
C GLN A 92 -7.58 3.52 2.22
N GLY A 93 -6.68 4.32 1.65
CA GLY A 93 -5.29 3.96 1.44
C GLY A 93 -4.41 5.18 1.24
N ILE A 94 -3.12 5.00 1.55
CA ILE A 94 -2.05 5.96 1.29
C ILE A 94 -0.88 5.28 0.58
N GLU A 95 -0.19 6.02 -0.28
CA GLU A 95 1.00 5.52 -0.96
C GLU A 95 2.03 6.64 -1.09
N LEU A 96 3.27 6.33 -0.73
CA LEU A 96 4.41 7.21 -0.96
C LEU A 96 5.01 6.92 -2.34
N SER A 97 5.27 7.97 -3.11
CA SER A 97 6.00 7.86 -4.37
C SER A 97 7.40 7.30 -4.14
N ARG A 98 7.98 6.67 -5.17
CA ARG A 98 9.31 6.05 -5.08
C ARG A 98 10.42 7.02 -4.66
N ASP A 99 10.33 8.28 -5.07
CA ASP A 99 11.27 9.34 -4.70
C ASP A 99 11.00 9.95 -3.31
N GLY A 100 9.94 9.50 -2.63
CA GLY A 100 9.56 9.97 -1.30
C GLY A 100 8.92 11.36 -1.26
N THR A 101 8.63 11.98 -2.41
CA THR A 101 8.22 13.39 -2.51
C THR A 101 6.71 13.60 -2.50
N ILE A 102 5.94 12.62 -3.01
CA ILE A 102 4.49 12.74 -3.17
C ILE A 102 3.79 11.65 -2.36
N LEU A 103 2.84 12.07 -1.54
CA LEU A 103 1.91 11.17 -0.87
C LEU A 103 0.56 11.17 -1.60
N THR A 104 0.16 10.01 -2.09
CA THR A 104 -1.15 9.77 -2.72
C THR A 104 -2.12 9.24 -1.68
N ILE A 105 -3.33 9.80 -1.65
CA ILE A 105 -4.35 9.45 -0.65
C ILE A 105 -5.70 9.25 -1.32
N CYS A 106 -6.34 8.11 -1.06
CA CYS A 106 -7.70 7.81 -1.49
C CYS A 106 -8.69 8.08 -0.36
N SER A 107 -9.69 8.93 -0.58
CA SER A 107 -10.78 9.17 0.38
C SER A 107 -12.11 9.34 -0.34
N GLY A 108 -13.06 8.44 -0.07
CA GLY A 108 -14.36 8.47 -0.74
C GLY A 108 -14.18 8.35 -2.26
N SER A 109 -14.74 9.30 -3.01
CA SER A 109 -14.62 9.43 -4.47
C SER A 109 -13.36 10.19 -4.92
N LYS A 110 -12.44 10.53 -4.02
CA LYS A 110 -11.33 11.45 -4.31
C LYS A 110 -9.98 10.78 -4.18
N VAL A 111 -9.06 11.12 -5.09
CA VAL A 111 -7.63 10.86 -4.97
C VAL A 111 -6.93 12.20 -4.85
N SER A 112 -6.19 12.40 -3.76
CA SER A 112 -5.42 13.63 -3.51
C SER A 112 -3.92 13.35 -3.46
N PHE A 113 -3.13 14.33 -3.88
CA PHE A 113 -1.68 14.30 -3.96
C PHE A 113 -1.12 15.39 -3.08
N TRP A 114 -0.15 15.03 -2.26
CA TRP A 114 0.42 15.92 -1.26
C TRP A 114 1.94 15.95 -1.40
N ASP A 115 2.52 17.14 -1.32
CA ASP A 115 3.96 17.29 -1.19
C ASP A 115 4.36 16.94 0.24
N VAL A 116 5.25 15.96 0.37
CA VAL A 116 5.68 15.43 1.66
C VAL A 116 6.60 16.40 2.39
N SER A 117 7.34 17.27 1.68
CA SER A 117 8.34 18.15 2.30
C SER A 117 7.72 19.29 3.11
N ASN A 118 6.57 19.80 2.67
CA ASN A 118 5.87 20.91 3.31
C ASN A 118 4.44 20.56 3.77
N VAL A 119 3.97 19.33 3.50
CA VAL A 119 2.64 18.83 3.88
C VAL A 119 1.50 19.62 3.22
N GLU A 120 1.68 19.98 1.94
CA GLU A 120 0.67 20.71 1.18
C GLU A 120 -0.02 19.84 0.14
N LYS A 121 -1.33 20.05 -0.04
CA LYS A 121 -2.09 19.39 -1.11
C LYS A 121 -1.75 20.03 -2.45
N ILE A 122 -1.14 19.26 -3.35
CA ILE A 122 -0.80 19.68 -4.71
C ILE A 122 -2.04 19.66 -5.61
N LYS A 123 -2.79 18.56 -5.56
CA LYS A 123 -3.92 18.32 -6.47
C LYS A 123 -4.92 17.35 -5.86
N GLU A 124 -6.18 17.48 -6.25
CA GLU A 124 -7.23 16.52 -5.98
C GLU A 124 -7.95 16.17 -7.28
N VAL A 125 -8.27 14.90 -7.46
CA VAL A 125 -9.04 14.41 -8.59
C VAL A 125 -10.25 13.67 -8.05
N GLU A 126 -11.42 14.05 -8.56
CA GLU A 126 -12.66 13.36 -8.29
C GLU A 126 -12.85 12.23 -9.30
N ILE A 127 -13.17 11.05 -8.77
CA ILE A 127 -13.48 9.84 -9.50
C ILE A 127 -14.98 9.58 -9.31
N PRO A 128 -15.76 9.20 -10.33
CA PRO A 128 -17.22 9.06 -10.23
C PRO A 128 -17.74 8.03 -9.21
N THR A 129 -16.84 7.30 -8.54
CA THR A 129 -17.14 6.22 -7.60
C THR A 129 -16.13 6.20 -6.47
N LYS A 130 -16.43 5.46 -5.41
CA LYS A 130 -15.49 5.25 -4.29
C LYS A 130 -14.19 4.58 -4.77
N VAL A 131 -13.07 5.15 -4.36
CA VAL A 131 -11.71 4.68 -4.65
C VAL A 131 -11.22 3.87 -3.45
N ASN A 132 -10.68 2.67 -3.72
CA ASN A 132 -10.16 1.82 -2.65
C ASN A 132 -8.65 1.99 -2.48
N SER A 133 -7.91 2.05 -3.60
CA SER A 133 -6.46 2.19 -3.63
C SER A 133 -6.05 2.99 -4.86
N ALA A 134 -4.95 3.72 -4.77
CA ALA A 134 -4.33 4.39 -5.90
C ALA A 134 -2.82 4.39 -5.71
N THR A 135 -2.12 4.27 -6.82
CA THR A 135 -0.67 4.17 -6.91
C THR A 135 -0.13 5.19 -7.91
N LEU A 136 1.05 5.72 -7.63
CA LEU A 136 1.72 6.70 -8.48
C LEU A 136 2.88 6.02 -9.21
N HIS A 137 2.79 5.93 -10.53
CA HIS A 137 3.89 5.50 -11.38
C HIS A 137 5.08 6.48 -11.25
N PRO A 138 6.34 6.04 -11.39
CA PRO A 138 7.51 6.91 -11.37
C PRO A 138 7.41 8.14 -12.29
N ASP A 139 6.85 7.98 -13.49
CA ASP A 139 6.57 9.09 -14.44
C ASP A 139 5.36 9.99 -14.04
N LYS A 140 4.90 9.92 -12.78
CA LYS A 140 3.75 10.67 -12.24
C LYS A 140 2.40 10.38 -12.91
N LYS A 141 2.29 9.26 -13.62
CA LYS A 141 0.99 8.71 -14.05
C LYS A 141 0.31 8.03 -12.85
N VAL A 142 -0.96 8.32 -12.62
CA VAL A 142 -1.68 7.79 -11.46
C VAL A 142 -2.55 6.65 -11.93
N PHE A 143 -2.51 5.52 -11.23
CA PHE A 143 -3.42 4.42 -11.44
C PHE A 143 -4.26 4.23 -10.19
N ALA A 144 -5.58 4.31 -10.32
CA ALA A 144 -6.50 4.12 -9.21
C ALA A 144 -7.40 2.91 -9.46
N THR A 145 -7.63 2.11 -8.42
CA THR A 145 -8.63 1.04 -8.44
C THR A 145 -9.91 1.53 -7.76
N LYS A 146 -11.00 1.38 -8.50
CA LYS A 146 -12.36 1.65 -8.01
C LYS A 146 -12.98 0.36 -7.48
N LEU A 147 -13.80 0.50 -6.45
CA LEU A 147 -14.72 -0.56 -6.02
C LEU A 147 -16.04 -0.37 -6.79
N VAL A 148 -16.40 -1.32 -7.67
CA VAL A 148 -17.74 -1.34 -8.31
C VAL A 148 -18.64 -2.26 -7.51
N SER A 149 -19.69 -1.70 -6.90
CA SER A 149 -20.71 -2.51 -6.26
C SER A 149 -21.45 -3.37 -7.29
N SER A 150 -21.48 -4.68 -7.04
CA SER A 150 -22.45 -5.74 -7.47
C SER A 150 -22.98 -5.79 -8.91
N SER A 151 -22.57 -4.92 -9.82
CA SER A 151 -23.07 -4.87 -11.19
C SER A 151 -21.94 -4.44 -12.14
N PHE A 152 -21.09 -5.41 -12.46
CA PHE A 152 -20.16 -5.49 -13.58
C PHE A 152 -18.89 -4.60 -13.64
N ARG A 153 -17.75 -5.32 -13.69
CA ARG A 153 -16.40 -5.03 -14.23
C ARG A 153 -15.57 -3.92 -13.55
N ASP A 154 -14.41 -4.33 -13.01
CA ASP A 154 -13.38 -3.42 -12.50
C ASP A 154 -12.78 -2.54 -13.60
N LEU A 155 -12.41 -1.33 -13.20
CA LEU A 155 -11.69 -0.35 -14.02
C LEU A 155 -10.44 0.06 -13.26
N LEU A 156 -9.28 -0.38 -13.73
CA LEU A 156 -8.04 0.36 -13.45
C LEU A 156 -8.11 1.64 -14.28
N LEU A 157 -8.17 2.80 -13.64
CA LEU A 157 -8.19 4.08 -14.32
C LEU A 157 -6.79 4.70 -14.24
N ASN A 158 -6.15 4.90 -15.38
CA ASN A 158 -5.03 5.83 -15.44
C ASN A 158 -5.64 7.25 -15.46
N VAL A 159 -5.37 8.07 -14.44
CA VAL A 159 -5.99 9.40 -14.33
C VAL A 159 -5.48 10.36 -15.43
N ALA A 160 -4.45 9.96 -16.20
CA ALA A 160 -4.03 10.64 -17.43
C ALA A 160 -4.52 9.95 -18.73
N ILE A 161 -5.05 8.72 -18.67
CA ILE A 161 -5.52 7.96 -19.83
C ILE A 161 -6.75 7.14 -19.41
N THR A 162 -7.92 7.44 -19.98
CA THR A 162 -9.20 6.78 -19.70
C THR A 162 -9.27 5.33 -20.22
N GLU A 163 -8.21 4.54 -20.08
CA GLU A 163 -8.16 3.15 -20.51
C GLU A 163 -8.50 2.21 -19.35
N SER A 164 -9.41 1.28 -19.64
CA SER A 164 -9.91 0.27 -18.73
C SER A 164 -9.15 -1.03 -18.93
N PHE A 165 -8.32 -1.43 -17.96
CA PHE A 165 -7.78 -2.79 -17.96
C PHE A 165 -8.86 -3.76 -17.47
N LYS A 166 -9.59 -4.35 -18.44
CA LYS A 166 -10.57 -5.42 -18.19
C LYS A 166 -9.81 -6.73 -18.02
N GLY A 167 -9.96 -7.40 -16.88
CA GLY A 167 -9.46 -8.77 -16.73
C GLY A 167 -9.75 -9.45 -15.40
N HIS A 168 -9.98 -8.71 -14.31
CA HIS A 168 -10.54 -9.30 -13.10
C HIS A 168 -12.06 -9.52 -13.24
N PHE A 169 -12.53 -10.61 -12.63
CA PHE A 169 -13.94 -11.02 -12.63
C PHE A 169 -14.65 -10.70 -11.30
N GLY A 170 -13.98 -10.01 -10.38
CA GLY A 170 -14.49 -9.61 -9.06
C GLY A 170 -13.70 -8.43 -8.49
N PRO A 171 -14.23 -7.74 -7.45
CA PRO A 171 -13.66 -6.50 -6.92
C PRO A 171 -12.15 -6.49 -6.71
N VAL A 172 -11.46 -5.50 -7.28
CA VAL A 172 -10.01 -5.27 -7.03
C VAL A 172 -9.82 -4.42 -5.77
N HIS A 173 -9.10 -4.97 -4.80
CA HIS A 173 -8.87 -4.30 -3.51
C HIS A 173 -7.57 -3.53 -3.44
N CYS A 174 -6.54 -3.97 -4.17
CA CYS A 174 -5.23 -3.34 -4.12
C CYS A 174 -4.57 -3.35 -5.51
N VAL A 175 -3.75 -2.33 -5.74
CA VAL A 175 -2.84 -2.24 -6.88
C VAL A 175 -1.50 -1.68 -6.40
N ARG A 176 -0.38 -2.14 -6.98
CA ARG A 176 0.93 -1.54 -6.70
C ARG A 176 1.88 -1.71 -7.88
N PHE A 177 2.64 -0.66 -8.19
CA PHE A 177 3.73 -0.71 -9.16
C PHE A 177 4.95 -1.48 -8.64
N SER A 178 5.65 -2.16 -9.55
CA SER A 178 7.05 -2.53 -9.32
C SER A 178 7.90 -1.26 -9.21
N PRO A 179 9.05 -1.32 -8.51
CA PRO A 179 9.91 -0.14 -8.33
C PRO A 179 10.30 0.51 -9.67
N ASP A 180 10.59 -0.28 -10.70
CA ASP A 180 10.95 0.18 -12.05
C ASP A 180 9.77 0.75 -12.87
N GLY A 181 8.52 0.61 -12.40
CA GLY A 181 7.33 1.06 -13.11
C GLY A 181 6.96 0.21 -14.34
N GLU A 182 7.71 -0.85 -14.63
CA GLU A 182 7.44 -1.67 -15.81
C GLU A 182 6.26 -2.64 -15.61
N LEU A 183 6.00 -2.99 -14.36
CA LEU A 183 4.94 -3.90 -13.96
C LEU A 183 4.04 -3.29 -12.91
N TYR A 184 2.79 -3.75 -12.84
CA TYR A 184 1.95 -3.56 -11.66
C TYR A 184 1.19 -4.83 -11.32
N ALA A 185 0.99 -5.05 -10.02
CA ALA A 185 0.20 -6.16 -9.50
C ALA A 185 -1.16 -5.67 -9.01
N SER A 186 -2.21 -6.46 -9.19
CA SER A 186 -3.55 -6.21 -8.64
C SER A 186 -4.11 -7.46 -7.97
N GLY A 187 -4.77 -7.29 -6.82
CA GLY A 187 -5.42 -8.38 -6.07
C GLY A 187 -6.94 -8.22 -6.03
N SER A 188 -7.68 -9.32 -6.26
CA SER A 188 -9.13 -9.31 -6.44
C SER A 188 -9.88 -10.38 -5.62
N GLU A 189 -11.15 -10.11 -5.33
CA GLU A 189 -12.13 -11.08 -4.80
C GLU A 189 -12.45 -12.24 -5.76
N ASP A 190 -12.04 -12.18 -7.03
CA ASP A 190 -12.13 -13.33 -7.95
C ASP A 190 -11.15 -14.46 -7.61
N GLY A 191 -10.41 -14.32 -6.52
CA GLY A 191 -9.42 -15.29 -6.05
C GLY A 191 -8.10 -15.21 -6.80
N THR A 192 -7.89 -14.20 -7.65
CA THR A 192 -6.67 -14.06 -8.45
C THR A 192 -5.86 -12.82 -8.08
N LEU A 193 -4.54 -12.98 -8.16
CA LEU A 193 -3.60 -11.87 -8.29
C LEU A 193 -3.14 -11.83 -9.75
N ARG A 194 -3.15 -10.64 -10.35
CA ARG A 194 -2.69 -10.44 -11.72
C ARG A 194 -1.52 -9.50 -11.77
N LEU A 195 -0.60 -9.80 -12.69
CA LEU A 195 0.55 -8.97 -13.01
C LEU A 195 0.37 -8.42 -14.43
N TRP A 196 0.65 -7.15 -14.59
CA TRP A 196 0.38 -6.40 -15.81
C TRP A 196 1.62 -5.62 -16.22
N GLN A 197 1.79 -5.39 -17.51
CA GLN A 197 2.88 -4.57 -18.06
C GLN A 197 2.38 -3.18 -18.39
N THR A 198 3.17 -2.15 -18.08
CA THR A 198 2.86 -0.76 -18.43
C THR A 198 3.14 -0.45 -19.90
N THR A 199 4.04 -1.20 -20.53
CA THR A 199 4.39 -1.09 -21.95
C THR A 199 4.21 -2.43 -22.65
N VAL A 200 3.42 -2.46 -23.71
CA VAL A 200 3.20 -3.67 -24.53
C VAL A 200 4.48 -3.93 -25.33
N GLY A 201 5.18 -5.05 -25.07
CA GLY A 201 6.30 -5.49 -25.90
C GLY A 201 7.53 -6.08 -25.20
N LYS A 202 7.63 -6.05 -23.86
CA LYS A 202 8.70 -6.73 -23.11
C LYS A 202 8.19 -8.06 -22.53
N THR A 203 8.83 -9.18 -22.81
CA THR A 203 8.43 -10.48 -22.26
C THR A 203 9.08 -10.69 -20.90
N TYR A 204 8.28 -10.76 -19.83
CA TYR A 204 8.73 -11.22 -18.52
C TYR A 204 8.17 -12.62 -18.28
N GLY A 205 9.01 -13.55 -17.81
CA GLY A 205 8.67 -14.96 -17.67
C GLY A 205 7.40 -15.21 -16.86
N LEU A 206 6.68 -16.28 -17.22
CA LEU A 206 5.47 -16.72 -16.53
C LEU A 206 5.85 -17.28 -15.14
N TRP A 207 5.58 -16.54 -14.08
CA TRP A 207 5.76 -17.04 -12.71
C TRP A 207 4.51 -17.81 -12.28
N LYS A 208 4.64 -19.12 -12.14
CA LYS A 208 3.61 -19.97 -11.54
C LYS A 208 3.88 -20.10 -10.04
N CYS A 209 2.88 -19.83 -9.20
CA CYS A 209 2.94 -20.19 -7.80
C CYS A 209 2.95 -21.72 -7.70
N VAL A 210 4.06 -22.28 -7.21
CA VAL A 210 4.20 -23.73 -6.98
C VAL A 210 3.87 -23.97 -5.52
N ASN A 211 2.85 -24.78 -5.24
CA ASN A 211 2.54 -25.19 -3.88
C ASN A 211 3.70 -26.02 -3.32
N ARG A 212 4.03 -25.83 -2.05
CA ARG A 212 5.15 -26.50 -1.35
C ARG A 212 5.06 -28.03 -1.35
N GLU A 213 3.92 -28.60 -1.72
CA GLU A 213 3.73 -30.04 -1.87
C GLU A 213 4.31 -30.58 -3.21
N GLU A 214 4.48 -29.74 -4.23
CA GLU A 214 5.10 -30.13 -5.52
C GLU A 214 6.64 -30.14 -5.47
N THR A 215 7.26 -29.62 -4.40
CA THR A 215 8.73 -29.67 -4.27
C THR A 215 9.28 -31.02 -3.79
N ASN A 216 8.45 -31.86 -3.17
CA ASN A 216 8.90 -33.16 -2.66
C ASN A 216 9.00 -34.25 -3.76
N THR A 217 8.44 -34.02 -4.95
CA THR A 217 8.54 -34.98 -6.07
C THR A 217 9.71 -34.70 -7.01
N ILE A 218 10.39 -33.56 -6.87
CA ILE A 218 11.49 -33.16 -7.78
C ILE A 218 12.86 -33.57 -7.22
N THR A 219 12.99 -33.73 -5.90
CA THR A 219 14.28 -34.06 -5.25
C THR A 219 14.64 -35.55 -5.31
N ASP A 220 13.71 -36.46 -5.58
CA ASP A 220 13.95 -37.91 -5.55
C ASP A 220 14.44 -38.53 -6.89
N ASN A 221 14.49 -37.75 -7.98
CA ASN A 221 14.88 -38.27 -9.30
C ASN A 221 16.32 -37.91 -9.74
N CYS A 222 17.11 -37.25 -8.89
CA CYS A 222 18.48 -36.81 -9.26
C CYS A 222 19.61 -37.58 -8.55
N VAL A 223 19.31 -38.64 -7.79
CA VAL A 223 20.35 -39.50 -7.19
C VAL A 223 20.03 -40.94 -7.55
N ASN A 224 20.59 -41.42 -8.67
CA ASN A 224 21.00 -42.81 -8.94
C ASN A 224 21.25 -42.98 -10.45
N ASN A 225 22.51 -42.82 -10.87
CA ASN A 225 23.14 -43.61 -11.95
C ASN A 225 24.59 -43.12 -12.15
N GLU A 226 25.47 -43.52 -11.23
CA GLU A 226 26.89 -43.74 -11.54
C GLU A 226 27.34 -45.04 -10.87
N SER A 227 27.39 -46.11 -11.67
CA SER A 227 28.30 -47.27 -11.55
C SER A 227 28.22 -48.11 -12.82
#